data_AF-A0A257LYF4-F1
#
_entry.id   AF-A0A257LYF4-F1
#
_cell.length_a   1.000
_cell.length_b   1.000
_cell.length_c   1.000
_cell.angle_alpha   90.00
_cell.angle_beta   90.00
_cell.angle_gamma   90.00
#
_symmetry.space_group_name_H-M   'P 1'
#
loop_
_entity.id
_entity.type
_entity.pdbx_description
1 polymer ?
#
loop_
_entity_poly.entity_id
_entity_poly.type
_entity_poly.pdbx_seq_one_letter_code
_entity_poly.pdbx_strand_id
1 'polypeptide(L)'
;MAGLTPFVALALFCSASEVRAAGRDDIDGDGILNAGDPDIDNDGIPNGSDRNVDGGISRSGPKRGRFVGDFLNNDSVAEKDIDSDGISDDSTGEK
;
A
#
# COMPACT_ATOMS: atom_id res chain seq x y z
N MET A 1 45.98 -20.35 -28.33
CA MET A 1 46.13 -19.76 -26.97
C MET A 1 45.12 -18.63 -26.89
N ALA A 2 43.85 -18.92 -26.61
CA ALA A 2 43.24 -18.93 -25.28
C ALA A 2 43.28 -17.55 -24.61
N GLY A 3 42.12 -16.90 -24.53
CA GLY A 3 41.93 -15.60 -23.87
C GLY A 3 40.46 -15.21 -23.84
N LEU A 4 39.64 -16.04 -23.20
CA LEU A 4 38.23 -15.79 -22.90
C LEU A 4 38.12 -14.52 -22.03
N THR A 5 37.50 -13.45 -22.52
CA THR A 5 37.06 -12.34 -21.67
C THR A 5 35.78 -12.77 -20.94
N PRO A 6 35.74 -12.79 -19.60
CA PRO A 6 34.53 -13.17 -18.90
C PRO A 6 33.47 -12.07 -19.03
N PHE A 7 32.24 -12.51 -19.24
CA PHE A 7 31.01 -11.76 -19.09
C PHE A 7 31.05 -10.92 -17.80
N VAL A 8 30.96 -9.60 -17.94
CA VAL A 8 30.64 -8.73 -16.79
C VAL A 8 29.16 -8.93 -16.52
N ALA A 9 28.86 -9.82 -15.57
CA ALA A 9 27.54 -9.92 -14.98
C ALA A 9 27.25 -8.61 -14.24
N LEU A 10 26.47 -7.73 -14.86
CA LEU A 10 25.88 -6.58 -14.20
C LEU A 10 24.92 -7.11 -13.14
N ALA A 11 25.38 -7.13 -11.89
CA ALA A 11 24.59 -7.55 -10.75
C ALA A 11 23.34 -6.67 -10.69
N LEU A 12 22.19 -7.29 -10.96
CA LEU A 12 20.88 -6.73 -10.66
C LEU A 12 20.84 -6.54 -9.14
N PHE A 13 21.04 -5.32 -8.67
CA PHE A 13 20.66 -4.92 -7.32
C PHE A 13 19.14 -4.98 -7.26
N CYS A 14 18.60 -6.18 -7.06
CA CYS A 14 17.25 -6.33 -6.54
C CYS A 14 17.36 -6.02 -5.06
N SER A 15 17.12 -4.75 -4.72
CA SER A 15 17.00 -4.32 -3.34
C SER A 15 15.85 -5.11 -2.73
N ALA A 16 16.18 -6.09 -1.88
CA ALA A 16 15.21 -6.77 -1.04
C ALA A 16 14.79 -5.78 0.05
N SER A 17 13.93 -4.83 -0.32
CA SER A 17 13.27 -3.94 0.62
C SER A 17 12.34 -4.79 1.49
N GLU A 18 12.42 -4.53 2.77
CA GLU A 18 12.11 -5.45 3.85
C GLU A 18 10.67 -5.98 3.82
N VAL A 19 10.52 -7.28 4.01
CA VAL A 19 9.24 -7.91 4.33
C VAL A 19 8.79 -7.39 5.68
N ARG A 20 7.93 -6.36 5.74
CA ARG A 20 7.45 -5.84 7.02
C ARG A 20 5.99 -5.41 6.94
N ALA A 21 5.16 -6.12 7.72
CA ALA A 21 3.79 -5.81 8.10
C ALA A 21 2.69 -5.76 7.00
N ALA A 22 2.79 -6.61 5.97
CA ALA A 22 1.87 -6.67 4.82
C ALA A 22 0.45 -7.23 5.10
N GLY A 23 -0.27 -6.74 6.11
CA GLY A 23 -1.65 -7.19 6.30
C GLY A 23 -2.62 -6.21 6.93
N ARG A 24 -2.15 -5.15 7.59
CA ARG A 24 -3.01 -4.14 8.23
C ARG A 24 -2.48 -2.73 7.99
N ASP A 25 -1.18 -2.55 8.20
CA ASP A 25 -0.52 -1.24 8.13
C ASP A 25 -0.03 -0.85 6.71
N ASP A 26 -0.23 -1.74 5.72
CA ASP A 26 0.14 -1.60 4.29
C ASP A 26 -0.93 -2.30 3.45
N ILE A 27 -1.98 -1.54 3.09
CA ILE A 27 -3.22 -2.05 2.49
C ILE A 27 -3.03 -2.50 1.05
N ASP A 28 -2.22 -1.80 0.26
CA ASP A 28 -1.98 -2.12 -1.15
C ASP A 28 -0.73 -3.00 -1.36
N GLY A 29 0.10 -3.14 -0.34
CA GLY A 29 1.31 -3.94 -0.33
C GLY A 29 2.47 -3.31 -1.08
N ASP A 30 2.46 -2.00 -1.36
CA ASP A 30 3.47 -1.33 -2.18
C ASP A 30 4.79 -1.04 -1.42
N GLY A 31 4.77 -1.25 -0.09
CA GLY A 31 5.88 -1.08 0.82
C GLY A 31 5.93 0.28 1.50
N ILE A 32 4.94 1.14 1.29
CA ILE A 32 4.66 2.35 2.06
C ILE A 32 3.64 2.01 3.14
N LEU A 33 3.78 2.61 4.33
CA LEU A 33 2.82 2.40 5.42
C LEU A 33 1.65 3.37 5.25
N ASN A 34 0.42 2.94 5.53
CA ASN A 34 -0.80 3.73 5.34
C ASN A 34 -0.69 5.16 5.92
N ALA A 35 -0.13 5.29 7.14
CA ALA A 35 0.06 6.57 7.82
C ALA A 35 0.94 7.60 7.07
N GLY A 36 1.72 7.15 6.07
CA GLY A 36 2.54 8.00 5.21
C GLY A 36 2.27 7.80 3.72
N ASP A 37 1.25 7.02 3.37
CA ASP A 37 0.92 6.71 1.98
C ASP A 37 0.01 7.80 1.40
N PRO A 38 0.38 8.44 0.27
CA PRO A 38 -0.49 9.41 -0.39
C PRO A 38 -1.74 8.79 -1.09
N ASP A 39 -1.77 7.48 -1.32
CA ASP A 39 -2.79 6.72 -2.06
C ASP A 39 -2.87 5.28 -1.50
N ILE A 40 -3.48 5.13 -0.31
CA ILE A 40 -3.43 3.93 0.56
C ILE A 40 -3.91 2.64 -0.14
N ASP A 41 -4.91 2.74 -1.01
CA ASP A 41 -5.48 1.61 -1.73
C ASP A 41 -4.92 1.47 -3.16
N ASN A 42 -4.09 2.44 -3.57
CA ASN A 42 -3.43 2.59 -4.85
C ASN A 42 -4.40 2.63 -6.03
N ASP A 43 -5.64 3.10 -5.85
CA ASP A 43 -6.63 3.22 -6.93
C ASP A 43 -6.34 4.41 -7.88
N GLY A 44 -5.39 5.28 -7.52
CA GLY A 44 -5.00 6.44 -8.31
C GLY A 44 -5.78 7.72 -7.99
N ILE A 45 -6.60 7.72 -6.94
CA ILE A 45 -7.22 8.90 -6.35
C ILE A 45 -6.46 9.19 -5.04
N PRO A 46 -5.84 10.37 -4.89
CA PRO A 46 -5.09 10.68 -3.68
C PRO A 46 -6.03 10.78 -2.47
N ASN A 47 -5.58 10.33 -1.29
CA ASN A 47 -6.43 10.17 -0.10
C ASN A 47 -7.32 11.38 0.21
N GLY A 48 -6.79 12.61 0.09
CA GLY A 48 -7.56 13.83 0.37
C GLY A 48 -8.68 14.16 -0.63
N SER A 49 -8.77 13.43 -1.74
CA SER A 49 -9.85 13.48 -2.74
C SER A 49 -10.59 12.15 -2.86
N ASP A 50 -10.11 11.13 -2.15
CA ASP A 50 -10.72 9.81 -2.14
C ASP A 50 -11.85 9.76 -1.10
N ARG A 51 -12.91 9.07 -1.45
CA ARG A 51 -14.09 8.83 -0.61
C ARG A 51 -14.08 7.42 -0.03
N ASN A 52 -13.09 6.61 -0.38
CA ASN A 52 -12.89 5.26 0.13
C ASN A 52 -11.39 4.96 0.25
N VAL A 53 -10.72 5.66 1.17
CA VAL A 53 -9.24 5.75 1.22
C VAL A 53 -8.56 4.40 1.48
N ASP A 54 -9.17 3.55 2.31
CA ASP A 54 -8.66 2.22 2.59
C ASP A 54 -9.18 1.17 1.60
N GLY A 55 -10.07 1.51 0.67
CA GLY A 55 -10.85 0.55 -0.09
C GLY A 55 -11.01 0.85 -1.58
N GLY A 56 -10.66 -0.11 -2.43
CA GLY A 56 -10.86 0.06 -3.86
C GLY A 56 -10.11 -0.91 -4.73
N ILE A 57 -10.22 -0.70 -6.04
CA ILE A 57 -9.48 -1.50 -7.02
C ILE A 57 -8.15 -0.82 -7.25
N SER A 58 -7.08 -1.36 -6.65
CA SER A 58 -5.73 -0.86 -6.86
C SER A 58 -5.42 -0.80 -8.36
N ARG A 59 -5.05 0.38 -8.85
CA ARG A 59 -4.59 0.62 -10.23
C ARG A 59 -3.08 0.55 -10.34
N SER A 60 -2.35 0.65 -9.23
CA SER A 60 -0.90 0.51 -9.15
C SER A 60 -0.46 -0.63 -8.21
N GLY A 61 0.86 -0.79 -8.08
CA GLY A 61 1.45 -1.60 -7.04
C GLY A 61 1.27 -3.12 -7.18
N PRO A 62 1.63 -3.88 -6.15
CA PRO A 62 1.61 -5.35 -6.16
C PRO A 62 0.21 -5.96 -6.21
N LYS A 63 -0.81 -5.20 -5.79
CA LYS A 63 -2.22 -5.61 -5.81
C LYS A 63 -3.00 -5.06 -7.01
N ARG A 64 -2.33 -4.48 -8.02
CA ARG A 64 -2.97 -3.97 -9.25
C ARG A 64 -4.05 -4.89 -9.84
N GLY A 65 -5.24 -4.35 -10.02
CA GLY A 65 -6.43 -5.01 -10.55
C GLY A 65 -7.16 -5.89 -9.54
N ARG A 66 -6.73 -5.90 -8.27
CA ARG A 66 -7.43 -6.55 -7.16
C ARG A 66 -8.08 -5.50 -6.29
N PHE A 67 -9.14 -5.92 -5.61
CA PHE A 67 -9.76 -5.13 -4.56
C PHE A 67 -8.93 -5.24 -3.27
N VAL A 68 -8.65 -4.10 -2.64
CA VAL A 68 -7.97 -3.98 -1.35
C VAL A 68 -8.89 -3.23 -0.38
N GLY A 69 -8.64 -3.34 0.91
CA GLY A 69 -9.50 -2.72 1.92
C GLY A 69 -10.78 -3.44 2.27
N ASP A 70 -11.72 -2.68 2.82
CA ASP A 70 -13.09 -3.09 3.05
C ASP A 70 -14.05 -2.56 1.96
N PHE A 71 -15.32 -2.98 2.01
CA PHE A 71 -16.35 -2.60 1.02
C PHE A 71 -17.26 -1.46 1.50
N LEU A 72 -16.84 -0.72 2.53
CA LEU A 72 -17.56 0.42 3.06
C LEU A 72 -17.08 1.69 2.31
N ASN A 73 -17.57 2.88 2.67
CA ASN A 73 -17.05 4.14 2.11
C ASN A 73 -16.90 5.10 3.28
N ASN A 74 -15.76 5.80 3.42
CA ASN A 74 -15.32 6.67 4.53
C ASN A 74 -16.38 7.35 5.42
N ASP A 75 -17.55 7.72 4.89
CA ASP A 75 -18.65 8.34 5.65
C ASP A 75 -19.70 7.33 6.19
N SER A 76 -19.47 6.02 6.03
CA SER A 76 -20.42 4.98 6.39
C SER A 76 -20.42 4.78 7.90
N VAL A 77 -21.58 4.81 8.55
CA VAL A 77 -21.70 4.55 10.01
C VAL A 77 -21.19 3.18 10.48
N ALA A 78 -20.98 2.26 9.53
CA ALA A 78 -20.42 0.93 9.77
C ALA A 78 -18.89 0.88 9.61
N GLU A 79 -18.32 1.91 9.00
CA GLU A 79 -16.89 2.09 8.82
C GLU A 79 -16.38 2.97 9.94
N LYS A 80 -15.24 2.57 10.47
CA LYS A 80 -14.78 3.10 11.72
C LYS A 80 -13.29 3.33 11.74
N ASP A 81 -12.51 2.93 10.76
CA ASP A 81 -11.04 2.88 10.90
C ASP A 81 -10.41 3.08 9.51
N ILE A 82 -10.54 4.32 8.99
CA ILE A 82 -10.18 4.68 7.60
C ILE A 82 -8.69 4.50 7.29
N ASP A 83 -7.78 4.60 8.27
CA ASP A 83 -6.35 4.34 8.07
C ASP A 83 -5.89 2.97 8.58
N SER A 84 -6.83 2.17 9.10
CA SER A 84 -6.63 0.81 9.62
C SER A 84 -5.54 0.74 10.71
N ASP A 85 -5.34 1.81 11.48
CA ASP A 85 -4.40 1.85 12.61
C ASP A 85 -4.93 1.11 13.87
N GLY A 86 -6.19 0.67 13.82
CA GLY A 86 -6.87 -0.06 14.89
C GLY A 86 -7.59 0.83 15.90
N ILE A 87 -7.67 2.14 15.64
CA ILE A 87 -8.41 3.15 16.39
C ILE A 87 -9.59 3.60 15.55
N SER A 88 -10.75 3.80 16.17
CA SER A 88 -11.88 4.30 15.38
C SER A 88 -11.76 5.79 15.08
N ASP A 89 -12.22 6.29 13.92
CA ASP A 89 -12.16 7.72 13.57
C ASP A 89 -12.89 8.63 14.57
N ASP A 90 -13.95 8.13 15.17
CA ASP A 90 -14.66 8.81 16.26
C ASP A 90 -13.97 8.72 17.63
N SER A 91 -12.78 8.10 17.73
CA SER A 91 -12.03 7.95 18.97
C SER A 91 -11.16 9.17 19.25
N THR A 92 -11.18 9.64 20.50
CA THR A 92 -10.31 10.72 21.02
C THR A 92 -8.79 10.47 20.92
N GLY A 93 -8.36 9.33 20.35
CA GLY A 93 -6.97 8.93 20.15
C GLY A 93 -6.46 9.12 18.72
N GLU A 94 -7.34 9.30 17.75
CA GLU A 94 -6.97 9.56 16.35
C GLU A 94 -6.31 10.95 16.25
N LYS A 95 -5.18 11.03 15.54
CA LYS A 95 -4.39 12.26 15.36
C LYS A 95 -3.78 12.38 13.98
#